data_AF-A0A5Q6RWZ9-F1
#
_entry.id   AF-A0A5Q6RWZ9-F1
#
_cell.length_a   1.000
_cell.length_b   1.000
_cell.length_c   1.000
_cell.angle_alpha   90.00
_cell.angle_beta   90.00
_cell.angle_gamma   90.00
#
_symmetry.space_group_name_H-M   'P 1'
#
loop_
_entity.id
_entity.type
_entity.pdbx_description
1 polymer ?
#
loop_
_entity_poly.entity_id
_entity_poly.type
_entity_poly.pdbx_seq_one_letter_code
_entity_poly.pdbx_strand_id
1 'polypeptide(L)'
;MQLFHRTDEGGRKGIEQAGFARSHSLDCPEASWFLADRSLPAPYGARGWWVVVEMPAGVAADYCWEDDHDLYCIPWDVVNAYKPFTFEQER
;
A
#
# COMPACT_ATOMS: atom_id res chain seq x y z
N MET A 1 -2.44 -3.15 12.72
CA MET A 1 -3.55 -2.70 11.86
C MET A 1 -3.35 -3.26 10.47
N GLN A 2 -4.42 -3.31 9.68
CA GLN A 2 -4.37 -3.73 8.28
C GLN A 2 -4.41 -2.49 7.39
N LEU A 3 -3.55 -2.48 6.39
CA LEU A 3 -3.45 -1.43 5.39
C LEU A 3 -3.60 -2.03 3.99
N PHE A 4 -4.24 -1.29 3.10
CA PHE A 4 -4.63 -1.78 1.78
C PHE A 4 -4.00 -0.94 0.68
N HIS A 5 -3.21 -1.57 -0.18
CA HIS A 5 -2.70 -0.96 -1.41
C HIS A 5 -3.39 -1.59 -2.63
N ARG A 6 -3.84 -0.75 -3.57
CA ARG A 6 -4.51 -1.20 -4.79
C ARG A 6 -3.52 -1.31 -5.95
N THR A 7 -3.58 -2.42 -6.67
CA THR A 7 -2.72 -2.68 -7.83
C THR A 7 -3.45 -3.51 -8.90
N ASP A 8 -2.85 -3.60 -10.10
CA ASP A 8 -3.22 -4.59 -11.11
C ASP A 8 -2.47 -5.94 -10.92
N GLU A 9 -2.75 -6.91 -11.80
CA GLU A 9 -2.09 -8.22 -11.81
C GLU A 9 -0.56 -8.14 -11.94
N GLY A 10 -0.04 -7.18 -12.71
CA GLY A 10 1.39 -7.01 -12.93
C GLY A 10 2.09 -6.50 -11.68
N GLY A 11 1.54 -5.45 -11.06
CA GLY A 11 2.03 -4.94 -9.78
C GLY A 11 1.87 -5.94 -8.65
N ARG A 12 0.78 -6.72 -8.60
CA ARG A 12 0.63 -7.85 -7.65
C ARG A 12 1.79 -8.84 -7.77
N LYS A 13 2.08 -9.32 -8.98
CA LYS A 13 3.20 -10.25 -9.22
C LYS A 13 4.55 -9.66 -8.85
N GLY A 14 4.79 -8.39 -9.21
CA GLY A 14 6.02 -7.69 -8.88
C GLY A 14 6.22 -7.56 -7.36
N ILE A 15 5.16 -7.15 -6.65
CA ILE A 15 5.16 -7.00 -5.20
C ILE A 15 5.31 -8.36 -4.49
N GLU A 16 4.66 -9.40 -4.98
CA GLU A 16 4.82 -10.77 -4.47
C GLU A 16 6.27 -11.26 -4.61
N GLN A 17 6.91 -10.99 -5.75
CA GLN A 17 8.27 -11.47 -6.02
C GLN A 17 9.37 -10.65 -5.32
N ALA A 18 9.26 -9.33 -5.32
CA ALA A 18 10.33 -8.42 -4.92
C ALA A 18 9.94 -7.45 -3.79
N GLY A 19 8.66 -7.37 -3.44
CA GLY A 19 8.10 -6.31 -2.60
C GLY A 19 7.79 -5.03 -3.37
N PHE A 20 7.41 -4.00 -2.61
CA PHE A 20 7.23 -2.67 -3.15
C PHE A 20 8.58 -2.13 -3.63
N ALA A 21 8.66 -1.88 -4.93
CA ALA A 21 9.82 -1.29 -5.56
C ALA A 21 9.32 -0.66 -6.86
N ARG A 22 9.53 0.65 -7.02
CA ARG A 22 9.15 1.52 -8.14
C ARG A 22 7.71 2.08 -8.06
N SER A 23 7.62 3.41 -7.99
CA SER A 23 6.36 4.17 -8.06
C SER A 23 6.18 4.64 -9.50
N HIS A 24 4.93 4.60 -10.00
CA HIS A 24 4.55 5.35 -11.19
C HIS A 24 4.19 6.81 -10.86
N SER A 25 4.06 7.15 -9.58
CA SER A 25 3.82 8.51 -9.12
C SER A 25 5.15 9.26 -8.98
N LEU A 26 5.21 10.45 -9.56
CA LEU A 26 6.34 11.37 -9.45
C LEU A 26 6.37 12.08 -8.09
N ASP A 27 5.23 12.14 -7.40
CA ASP A 27 5.07 12.93 -6.17
C ASP A 27 5.69 12.24 -4.94
N CYS A 28 5.75 10.89 -4.96
CA CYS A 28 6.37 10.09 -3.91
C CYS A 28 7.13 8.91 -4.56
N PRO A 29 8.37 9.14 -5.06
CA PRO A 29 9.05 8.19 -5.92
C PRO A 29 9.52 6.93 -5.21
N GLU A 30 9.60 6.92 -3.88
CA GLU A 30 10.11 5.80 -3.05
C GLU A 30 9.10 5.30 -2.01
N ALA A 31 7.82 5.64 -2.19
CA ALA A 31 6.75 5.27 -1.29
C ALA A 31 5.53 4.76 -2.05
N SER A 32 4.60 4.15 -1.33
CA SER A 32 3.31 3.75 -1.84
C SER A 32 2.20 4.21 -0.91
N TRP A 33 1.04 4.47 -1.49
CA TRP A 33 -0.15 4.88 -0.76
C TRP A 33 -0.95 3.66 -0.30
N PHE A 34 -1.44 3.72 0.93
CA PHE A 34 -2.24 2.69 1.56
C PHE A 34 -3.47 3.30 2.21
N LEU A 35 -4.57 2.56 2.21
CA LEU A 35 -5.81 2.91 2.90
C LEU A 35 -5.95 2.10 4.19
N ALA A 36 -6.57 2.68 5.22
CA ALA A 36 -7.02 1.95 6.41
C ALA A 36 -8.26 1.08 6.15
N ASP A 37 -9.06 1.40 5.13
CA ASP A 37 -10.23 0.64 4.72
C ASP A 37 -10.31 0.53 3.19
N ARG A 38 -10.49 -0.70 2.69
CA ARG A 38 -10.69 -1.01 1.27
C ARG A 38 -12.01 -0.48 0.69
N SER A 39 -12.97 -0.08 1.52
CA SER A 39 -14.22 0.54 1.09
C SER A 39 -14.03 1.98 0.60
N LEU A 40 -12.91 2.61 0.97
CA LEU A 40 -12.59 3.98 0.61
C LEU A 40 -12.14 4.07 -0.86
N PRO A 41 -12.43 5.20 -1.53
CA PRO A 41 -11.96 5.43 -2.88
C PRO A 41 -10.43 5.52 -2.86
N ALA A 42 -9.76 4.54 -3.47
CA ALA A 42 -8.31 4.62 -3.68
C ALA A 42 -7.97 5.90 -4.47
N PRO A 43 -7.17 6.82 -3.91
CA PRO A 43 -6.94 8.12 -4.53
C PRO A 43 -6.13 7.99 -5.83
N TYR A 44 -5.33 6.93 -5.95
CA TYR A 44 -4.49 6.64 -7.11
C TYR A 44 -4.37 5.13 -7.32
N GLY A 45 -4.28 4.66 -8.57
CA GLY A 45 -3.81 3.30 -8.88
C GLY A 45 -4.63 2.48 -9.88
N ALA A 46 -3.96 1.45 -10.39
CA ALA A 46 -4.56 0.40 -11.22
C ALA A 46 -5.50 -0.49 -10.38
N ARG A 47 -6.42 -1.21 -11.04
CA ARG A 47 -7.52 -1.96 -10.39
C ARG A 47 -7.34 -3.47 -10.54
N GLY A 48 -7.94 -4.24 -9.63
CA GLY A 48 -8.05 -5.70 -9.73
C GLY A 48 -7.52 -6.49 -8.54
N TRP A 49 -6.59 -5.91 -7.77
CA TRP A 49 -6.01 -6.57 -6.59
C TRP A 49 -5.80 -5.61 -5.42
N TRP A 50 -5.98 -6.16 -4.23
CA TRP A 50 -5.58 -5.58 -2.95
C TRP A 50 -4.34 -6.29 -2.42
N VAL A 51 -3.32 -5.52 -2.09
CA VAL A 51 -2.20 -5.94 -1.26
C VAL A 51 -2.51 -5.53 0.17
N VAL A 52 -2.65 -6.52 1.05
CA VAL A 52 -2.97 -6.34 2.47
C VAL A 52 -1.67 -6.45 3.27
N VAL A 53 -1.36 -5.39 4.01
CA VAL A 53 -0.17 -5.28 4.85
C VAL A 53 -0.60 -5.23 6.31
N GLU A 54 -0.06 -6.13 7.12
CA GLU A 54 -0.20 -6.07 8.58
C GLU A 54 0.99 -5.33 9.18
N MET A 55 0.72 -4.19 9.80
CA MET A 55 1.74 -3.32 10.39
C MET A 55 1.31 -2.83 11.79
N PRO A 56 2.23 -2.66 12.75
CA PRO A 56 1.91 -2.02 14.03
C PRO A 56 1.32 -0.62 13.82
N ALA A 57 0.24 -0.30 14.52
CA ALA A 57 -0.45 0.99 14.34
C ALA A 57 0.46 2.20 14.68
N GLY A 58 1.36 2.07 15.66
CA GLY A 58 2.32 3.12 15.97
C GLY A 58 3.33 3.40 14.86
N VAL A 59 3.69 2.39 14.05
CA VAL A 59 4.57 2.58 12.89
C VAL A 59 3.80 3.21 11.75
N ALA A 60 2.57 2.75 11.49
CA ALA A 60 1.72 3.32 10.45
C ALA A 60 1.37 4.80 10.72
N ALA A 61 1.14 5.16 11.99
CA ALA A 61 0.77 6.51 12.39
C ALA A 61 1.80 7.57 11.97
N ASP A 62 3.10 7.23 11.94
CA ASP A 62 4.18 8.13 11.49
C ASP A 62 4.07 8.51 10.00
N TYR A 63 3.25 7.78 9.22
CA TYR A 63 3.08 7.96 7.78
C TYR A 63 1.63 8.30 7.38
N CYS A 64 0.78 8.59 8.38
CA CYS A 64 -0.59 9.03 8.15
C CYS A 64 -0.59 10.43 7.49
N TRP A 65 -1.37 10.60 6.43
CA TRP A 65 -1.51 11.88 5.76
C TRP A 65 -2.31 12.85 6.63
N GLU A 66 -1.79 14.07 6.82
CA GLU A 66 -2.36 15.03 7.77
C GLU A 66 -3.82 15.41 7.46
N ASP A 67 -4.19 15.47 6.18
CA ASP A 67 -5.53 15.85 5.73
C ASP A 67 -6.51 14.67 5.60
N ASP A 68 -6.02 13.43 5.67
CA ASP A 68 -6.82 12.21 5.49
C ASP A 68 -6.31 11.09 6.38
N HIS A 69 -6.96 10.93 7.54
CA HIS A 69 -6.55 9.97 8.58
C HIS A 69 -6.67 8.50 8.15
N ASP A 70 -7.31 8.23 7.01
CA ASP A 70 -7.42 6.89 6.45
C ASP A 70 -6.40 6.63 5.32
N LEU A 71 -5.59 7.63 4.97
CA LEU A 71 -4.58 7.55 3.91
C LEU A 71 -3.15 7.60 4.48
N TYR A 72 -2.29 6.70 4.00
CA TYR A 72 -0.94 6.52 4.51
C TYR A 72 0.06 6.47 3.36
N CYS A 73 1.13 7.28 3.41
CA CYS A 73 2.21 7.27 2.42
C CYS A 73 3.46 6.63 3.02
N ILE A 74 3.67 5.34 2.78
CA ILE A 74 4.69 4.56 3.48
C ILE A 74 5.89 4.30 2.56
N PRO A 75 7.12 4.65 2.99
CA PRO A 75 8.35 4.29 2.29
C PRO A 75 8.52 2.79 2.08
N TRP A 76 9.11 2.39 0.96
CA TRP A 76 9.22 0.97 0.61
C TRP A 76 10.09 0.16 1.56
N ASP A 77 11.20 0.72 2.03
CA ASP A 77 12.08 0.08 3.01
C ASP A 77 11.33 -0.24 4.31
N VAL A 78 10.44 0.66 4.72
CA VAL A 78 9.57 0.46 5.89
C VAL A 78 8.53 -0.61 5.65
N VAL A 79 7.70 -0.51 4.59
CA VAL A 79 6.62 -1.48 4.36
C VAL A 79 7.15 -2.88 4.02
N ASN A 80 8.27 -2.98 3.31
CA ASN A 80 8.87 -4.27 2.95
C ASN A 80 9.45 -5.04 4.14
N ALA A 81 9.66 -4.41 5.29
CA ALA A 81 10.03 -5.10 6.52
C ALA A 81 8.91 -6.02 7.06
N TYR A 82 7.67 -5.81 6.60
CA TYR A 82 6.47 -6.54 7.04
C TYR A 82 6.00 -7.59 6.03
N LYS A 83 6.90 -8.06 5.15
CA LYS A 83 6.63 -9.23 4.31
C LYS A 83 6.49 -10.51 5.17
N PRO A 84 5.74 -11.53 4.70
CA PRO A 84 5.00 -11.58 3.44
C PRO A 84 3.67 -10.82 3.51
N PHE A 85 3.20 -10.34 2.35
CA PHE A 85 1.90 -9.68 2.24
C PHE A 85 0.80 -10.67 1.84
N THR A 86 -0.45 -10.30 2.12
CA THR A 86 -1.62 -11.02 1.61
C THR A 86 -2.16 -10.35 0.36
N PHE A 87 -2.63 -11.15 -0.61
CA PHE A 87 -3.14 -10.66 -1.89
C PHE A 87 -4.58 -11.12 -2.10
N GLU A 88 -5.49 -10.17 -2.32
CA GLU A 88 -6.91 -10.44 -2.52
C GLU A 88 -7.37 -9.87 -3.86
N GLN A 89 -8.13 -10.65 -4.63
CA GLN A 89 -8.74 -10.14 -5.85
C GLN A 89 -9.89 -9.18 -5.50
N GLU A 90 -9.91 -8.03 -6.16
CA GLU A 90 -11.00 -7.07 -6.03
C GLU A 90 -12.28 -7.65 -6.63
N ARG A 91 -13.37 -7.67 -5.85
CA ARG A 91 -14.68 -8.23 -6.25
C ARG A 91 -15.62 -7.18 -6.79
#